data_AF-A0A5K1CKP8-F1
#
_entry.id   AF-A0A5K1CKP8-F1
#
_cell.length_a   1.000
_cell.length_b   1.000
_cell.length_c   1.000
_cell.angle_alpha   90.00
_cell.angle_beta   90.00
_cell.angle_gamma   90.00
#
_symmetry.space_group_name_H-M   'P 1'
#
loop_
_entity.id
_entity.type
_entity.pdbx_description
1 polymer ?
#
loop_
_entity_poly.entity_id
_entity_poly.type
_entity_poly.pdbx_seq_one_letter_code
_entity_poly.pdbx_strand_id
1 'polypeptide(L)'
;PSSGEPSEVGNALEEAEEGKEKERSGGAGERSGGGKEAMPAGHGLRSRTRDLFARPFRKKGYIPLTTYLRTYKIGDYVDIKVNGAVHKGMPHKFYHGRTGRVWDINKRAIGVEINKQ
;
A
#
# COMPACT_ATOMS: atom_id res chain seq x y z
N PRO A 1 16.95 58.11 24.02
CA PRO A 1 16.69 58.92 25.23
C PRO A 1 15.74 58.14 26.17
N SER A 2 16.30 57.31 27.07
CA SER A 2 16.30 57.52 28.55
C SER A 2 14.87 57.61 29.12
N SER A 3 14.40 56.77 30.05
CA SER A 3 15.06 56.39 31.31
C SER A 3 14.16 55.43 32.13
N GLY A 4 14.80 54.45 32.80
CA GLY A 4 14.45 53.91 34.14
C GLY A 4 13.35 52.83 34.23
N GLU A 5 13.44 51.79 35.06
CA GLU A 5 14.50 51.06 35.77
C GLU A 5 13.79 49.84 36.43
N PRO A 6 14.46 48.68 36.59
CA PRO A 6 13.88 47.44 37.14
C PRO A 6 13.98 47.39 38.68
N SER A 7 13.10 46.63 39.35
CA SER A 7 13.25 46.33 40.78
C SER A 7 13.85 44.93 40.97
N GLU A 8 15.08 44.94 41.45
CA GLU A 8 15.78 43.82 42.09
C GLU A 8 15.42 43.78 43.59
N VAL A 9 15.15 42.59 44.11
CA VAL A 9 15.51 42.06 45.44
C VAL A 9 15.15 40.58 45.39
N GLY A 10 16.02 39.59 45.55
CA GLY A 10 17.37 39.56 46.11
C GLY A 10 17.44 38.31 47.02
N ASN A 11 18.30 37.36 46.65
CA ASN A 11 19.08 36.43 47.48
C ASN A 11 19.58 35.30 46.56
N ALA A 12 20.79 35.32 46.01
CA ALA A 12 22.13 35.42 46.60
C ALA A 12 22.55 34.17 47.37
N LEU A 13 23.60 33.54 46.82
CA LEU A 13 24.62 32.68 47.47
C LEU A 13 24.16 31.23 47.71
N GLU A 14 24.91 30.18 47.37
CA GLU A 14 26.37 30.05 47.46
C GLU A 14 26.91 28.90 46.56
N GLU A 15 28.21 28.96 46.36
CA GLU A 15 29.10 28.35 45.38
C GLU A 15 29.30 26.82 45.52
N ALA A 16 29.75 26.16 44.44
CA ALA A 16 31.04 25.47 44.40
C ALA A 16 31.15 24.54 43.17
N GLU A 17 32.13 24.85 42.33
CA GLU A 17 32.71 23.93 41.34
C GLU A 17 33.41 22.76 42.04
N GLU A 18 33.40 21.57 41.44
CA GLU A 18 34.65 20.82 41.19
C GLU A 18 34.41 19.66 40.21
N GLY A 19 35.26 19.58 39.18
CA GLY A 19 35.25 18.52 38.19
C GLY A 19 35.83 17.20 38.68
N LYS A 20 35.56 16.13 37.93
CA LYS A 20 36.51 15.02 37.80
C LYS A 20 36.29 14.26 36.49
N GLU A 21 37.31 14.32 35.65
CA GLU A 21 37.53 13.44 34.49
C GLU A 21 37.74 11.97 34.88
N LYS A 22 37.64 11.10 33.85
CA LYS A 22 37.95 9.66 33.75
C LYS A 22 36.86 8.76 34.33
N GLU A 23 36.37 7.76 33.60
CA GLU A 23 37.18 6.64 33.11
C GLU A 23 36.78 6.13 31.71
N ARG A 24 37.80 5.75 30.93
CA ARG A 24 37.68 4.80 29.82
C ARG A 24 37.83 3.39 30.39
N SER A 25 36.85 2.53 30.16
CA SER A 25 36.97 1.08 29.90
C SER A 25 35.53 0.61 29.59
N GLY A 26 35.20 -0.15 28.56
CA GLY A 26 35.83 -1.36 28.05
C GLY A 26 34.88 -2.52 28.35
N GLY A 27 34.19 -3.05 27.32
CA GLY A 27 33.70 -4.43 27.32
C GLY A 27 32.20 -4.67 27.13
N ALA A 28 31.92 -5.70 26.32
CA ALA A 28 30.66 -6.42 26.08
C ALA A 28 29.57 -5.61 25.34
N GLY A 29 29.23 -5.88 24.08
CA GLY A 29 29.10 -7.17 23.44
C GLY A 29 27.66 -7.66 23.58
N GLU A 30 26.78 -7.22 22.68
CA GLU A 30 25.55 -7.95 22.35
C GLU A 30 25.22 -7.75 20.88
N ARG A 31 25.36 -8.84 20.13
CA ARG A 31 24.89 -8.98 18.76
C ARG A 31 23.37 -8.86 18.81
N SER A 32 22.82 -7.67 18.60
CA SER A 32 21.42 -7.57 18.20
C SER A 32 21.33 -8.15 16.80
N GLY A 33 20.78 -9.36 16.73
CA GLY A 33 20.55 -10.06 15.48
C GLY A 33 19.86 -9.12 14.50
N GLY A 34 20.42 -9.03 13.29
CA GLY A 34 19.81 -8.33 12.18
C GLY A 34 18.40 -8.87 11.99
N GLY A 35 17.42 -8.17 12.58
CA GLY A 35 16.04 -8.29 12.19
C GLY A 35 16.02 -8.03 10.69
N LYS A 36 15.59 -9.03 9.92
CA LYS A 36 15.30 -8.80 8.51
C LYS A 36 14.23 -7.73 8.49
N GLU A 37 14.62 -6.47 8.28
CA GLU A 37 13.72 -5.44 7.81
C GLU A 37 13.11 -5.99 6.53
N ALA A 38 11.89 -6.52 6.65
CA ALA A 38 11.14 -6.97 5.52
C ALA A 38 10.94 -5.73 4.65
N MET A 39 11.64 -5.67 3.51
CA MET A 39 11.53 -4.55 2.59
C MET A 39 10.03 -4.30 2.32
N PRO A 40 9.56 -3.04 2.45
CA PRO A 40 8.14 -2.73 2.31
C PRO A 40 7.66 -3.22 0.95
N ALA A 41 6.81 -4.23 0.97
CA ALA A 41 6.32 -4.83 -0.26
C ALA A 41 5.38 -3.85 -0.95
N GLY A 42 5.78 -3.37 -2.13
CA GLY A 42 5.04 -2.33 -2.86
C GLY A 42 3.54 -2.64 -2.98
N HIS A 43 2.70 -1.68 -2.55
CA HIS A 43 1.24 -1.78 -2.55
C HIS A 43 0.61 -1.29 -3.87
N GLY A 44 1.30 -1.47 -5.00
CA GLY A 44 0.80 -1.04 -6.31
C GLY A 44 -0.49 -1.78 -6.71
N LEU A 45 -1.27 -1.16 -7.60
CA LEU A 45 -2.57 -1.68 -8.09
C LEU A 45 -2.48 -3.13 -8.61
N ARG A 46 -1.34 -3.49 -9.24
CA ARG A 46 -1.06 -4.83 -9.79
C ARG A 46 0.03 -5.59 -9.01
N SER A 47 0.33 -5.17 -7.78
CA SER A 47 1.27 -5.89 -6.91
C SER A 47 0.82 -7.34 -6.68
N ARG A 48 1.79 -8.27 -6.70
CA ARG A 48 1.58 -9.72 -6.47
C ARG A 48 0.60 -10.39 -7.45
N THR A 49 0.50 -9.90 -8.69
CA THR A 49 -0.40 -10.46 -9.73
C THR A 49 0.32 -11.16 -10.89
N ARG A 50 1.62 -11.47 -10.74
CA ARG A 50 2.46 -12.09 -11.79
C ARG A 50 1.78 -13.32 -12.40
N ASP A 51 1.34 -14.24 -11.55
CA ASP A 51 0.75 -15.51 -11.99
C ASP A 51 -0.78 -15.40 -12.13
N LEU A 52 -1.43 -14.51 -11.36
CA LEU A 52 -2.88 -14.28 -11.41
C LEU A 52 -3.39 -13.74 -12.75
N PHE A 53 -2.64 -12.84 -13.39
CA PHE A 53 -3.02 -12.26 -14.68
C PHE A 53 -2.29 -12.90 -15.86
N ALA A 54 -1.47 -13.92 -15.61
CA ALA A 54 -0.79 -14.66 -16.65
C ALA A 54 -1.80 -15.41 -17.52
N ARG A 55 -1.55 -15.42 -18.83
CA ARG A 55 -2.37 -16.19 -19.76
C ARG A 55 -2.00 -17.68 -19.67
N PRO A 56 -3.00 -18.59 -19.79
CA PRO A 56 -2.71 -20.01 -19.77
C PRO A 56 -1.82 -20.44 -20.93
N PHE A 57 -1.14 -21.57 -20.76
CA PHE A 57 -0.22 -22.12 -21.75
C PHE A 57 -0.92 -22.31 -23.11
N ARG A 58 -0.22 -21.95 -24.20
CA ARG A 58 -0.73 -22.00 -25.60
C ARG A 58 -2.01 -21.20 -25.86
N LYS A 59 -2.41 -20.31 -24.95
CA LYS A 59 -3.56 -19.41 -25.11
C LYS A 59 -3.12 -17.95 -25.12
N LYS A 60 -1.94 -17.63 -25.67
CA LYS A 60 -1.43 -16.27 -25.87
C LYS A 60 -1.92 -15.67 -27.20
N GLY A 61 -1.89 -14.35 -27.35
CA GLY A 61 -2.26 -13.66 -28.58
C GLY A 61 -3.76 -13.32 -28.68
N TYR A 62 -4.48 -13.99 -29.58
CA TYR A 62 -5.86 -13.63 -29.93
C TYR A 62 -6.87 -13.83 -28.78
N ILE A 63 -7.92 -13.02 -28.76
CA ILE A 63 -9.07 -13.13 -27.85
C ILE A 63 -10.26 -13.58 -28.70
N PRO A 64 -10.96 -14.67 -28.35
CA PRO A 64 -12.04 -15.19 -29.17
C PRO A 64 -13.20 -14.20 -29.26
N LEU A 65 -13.79 -14.06 -30.46
CA LEU A 65 -14.92 -13.15 -30.74
C LEU A 65 -16.13 -13.40 -29.85
N THR A 66 -16.29 -14.63 -29.37
CA THR A 66 -17.32 -15.02 -28.39
C THR A 66 -17.30 -14.15 -27.15
N THR A 67 -16.15 -13.57 -26.78
CA THR A 67 -16.05 -12.68 -25.61
C THR A 67 -16.76 -11.34 -25.86
N TYR A 68 -16.69 -10.84 -27.09
CA TYR A 68 -17.26 -9.53 -27.47
C TYR A 68 -18.74 -9.62 -27.84
N LEU A 69 -19.15 -10.73 -28.44
CA LEU A 69 -20.53 -10.93 -28.91
C LEU A 69 -21.48 -11.47 -27.82
N ARG A 70 -20.99 -11.69 -26.60
CA ARG A 70 -21.83 -12.06 -25.47
C ARG A 70 -22.76 -10.92 -25.10
N THR A 71 -24.06 -11.19 -25.17
CA THR A 71 -25.10 -10.27 -24.69
C THR A 71 -25.23 -10.41 -23.19
N TYR A 72 -25.27 -9.28 -22.49
CA TYR A 72 -25.51 -9.19 -21.06
C TYR A 72 -26.74 -8.35 -20.81
N LYS A 73 -27.51 -8.69 -19.78
CA LYS A 73 -28.68 -7.93 -19.34
C LYS A 73 -28.49 -7.48 -17.89
N ILE A 74 -29.24 -6.44 -17.53
CA ILE A 74 -29.28 -5.96 -16.14
C ILE A 74 -29.88 -7.06 -15.28
N GLY A 75 -29.22 -7.37 -14.17
CA GLY A 75 -29.63 -8.40 -13.24
C GLY A 75 -29.05 -9.79 -13.50
N ASP A 76 -28.29 -10.00 -14.59
CA ASP A 76 -27.58 -11.26 -14.86
C ASP A 76 -26.43 -11.47 -13.86
N TYR A 77 -26.16 -12.73 -13.53
CA TYR A 77 -24.98 -13.13 -12.76
C TYR A 77 -23.77 -13.30 -13.69
N VAL A 78 -22.66 -12.69 -13.31
CA VAL A 78 -21.43 -12.70 -14.11
C VAL A 78 -20.20 -12.97 -13.24
N ASP A 79 -19.25 -13.71 -13.81
CA ASP A 79 -17.96 -13.96 -13.19
C ASP A 79 -16.91 -12.98 -13.71
N ILE A 80 -16.19 -12.35 -12.79
CA ILE A 80 -15.10 -11.45 -13.14
C ILE A 80 -13.80 -12.23 -13.30
N LYS A 81 -13.45 -12.53 -14.56
CA LYS A 81 -12.16 -13.13 -14.91
C LYS A 81 -11.31 -12.17 -15.73
N VAL A 82 -10.12 -11.88 -15.23
CA VAL A 82 -9.18 -10.95 -15.88
C VAL A 82 -8.45 -11.64 -17.03
N ASN A 83 -8.41 -10.95 -18.18
CA ASN A 83 -7.55 -11.31 -19.30
C ASN A 83 -6.36 -10.34 -19.37
N GLY A 84 -5.15 -10.84 -19.15
CA GLY A 84 -3.92 -10.04 -19.17
C GLY A 84 -3.61 -9.35 -20.51
N ALA A 85 -4.26 -9.73 -21.62
CA ALA A 85 -4.06 -9.08 -22.92
C ALA A 85 -4.78 -7.73 -23.07
N VAL A 86 -5.82 -7.46 -22.27
CA VAL A 86 -6.57 -6.20 -22.32
C VAL A 86 -6.26 -5.41 -21.06
N HIS A 87 -5.55 -4.30 -21.20
CA HIS A 87 -5.15 -3.48 -20.05
C HIS A 87 -6.23 -2.47 -19.62
N LYS A 88 -7.10 -2.05 -20.55
CA LYS A 88 -8.16 -1.07 -20.29
C LYS A 88 -9.34 -1.73 -19.57
N GLY A 89 -9.90 -1.06 -18.57
CA GLY A 89 -11.06 -1.56 -17.82
C GLY A 89 -10.76 -2.79 -16.96
N MET A 90 -9.48 -3.08 -16.69
CA MET A 90 -9.10 -4.23 -15.87
C MET A 90 -9.48 -3.99 -14.40
N PRO A 91 -10.21 -4.91 -13.75
CA PRO A 91 -10.58 -4.79 -12.35
C PRO A 91 -9.39 -5.01 -11.43
N HIS A 92 -9.50 -4.53 -10.19
CA HIS A 92 -8.50 -4.78 -9.15
C HIS A 92 -8.41 -6.28 -8.82
N LYS A 93 -7.22 -6.75 -8.41
CA LYS A 93 -6.96 -8.17 -8.10
C LYS A 93 -7.93 -8.80 -7.10
N PHE A 94 -8.50 -8.00 -6.19
CA PHE A 94 -9.45 -8.49 -5.19
C PHE A 94 -10.74 -9.07 -5.83
N TYR A 95 -11.17 -8.50 -6.95
CA TYR A 95 -12.41 -8.90 -7.63
C TYR A 95 -12.20 -10.04 -8.63
N HIS A 96 -10.96 -10.50 -8.83
CA HIS A 96 -10.69 -11.63 -9.72
C HIS A 96 -11.31 -12.91 -9.14
N GLY A 97 -12.08 -13.63 -9.96
CA GLY A 97 -12.76 -14.86 -9.56
C GLY A 97 -13.98 -14.65 -8.67
N ARG A 98 -14.45 -13.40 -8.54
CA ARG A 98 -15.71 -13.09 -7.84
C ARG A 98 -16.87 -13.11 -8.83
N THR A 99 -18.00 -13.63 -8.36
CA THR A 99 -19.28 -13.54 -9.05
C THR A 99 -20.03 -12.33 -8.51
N GLY A 100 -20.68 -11.59 -9.39
CA GLY A 100 -21.50 -10.44 -9.04
C GLY A 100 -22.71 -10.31 -9.95
N ARG A 101 -23.48 -9.25 -9.73
CA ARG A 101 -24.70 -8.96 -10.52
C ARG A 101 -24.50 -7.72 -11.36
N VAL A 102 -24.97 -7.76 -12.60
CA VAL A 102 -24.89 -6.60 -13.51
C VAL A 102 -25.87 -5.52 -13.06
N TRP A 103 -25.38 -4.31 -12.78
CA TRP A 103 -26.20 -3.15 -12.43
C TRP A 103 -26.34 -2.15 -13.58
N ASP A 104 -25.29 -2.00 -14.41
CA ASP A 104 -25.26 -1.05 -15.52
C ASP A 104 -24.50 -1.60 -16.74
N ILE A 105 -24.91 -1.15 -17.92
CA ILE A 105 -24.39 -1.60 -19.22
C ILE A 105 -23.91 -0.38 -20.01
N ASN A 106 -22.60 -0.31 -20.23
CA ASN A 106 -21.96 0.71 -21.05
C ASN A 106 -21.56 0.15 -22.42
N LYS A 107 -21.24 1.05 -23.37
CA LYS A 107 -20.87 0.68 -24.76
C LYS A 107 -19.72 -0.34 -24.87
N ARG A 108 -18.79 -0.36 -23.90
CA ARG A 108 -17.57 -1.20 -23.91
C ARG A 108 -17.27 -1.87 -22.56
N ALA A 109 -18.13 -1.70 -21.56
CA ALA A 109 -17.89 -2.15 -20.20
C ALA A 109 -19.21 -2.46 -19.50
N ILE A 110 -19.14 -3.23 -18.42
CA ILE A 110 -20.29 -3.65 -17.64
C ILE A 110 -20.01 -3.28 -16.18
N GLY A 111 -20.97 -2.61 -15.55
CA GLY A 111 -20.98 -2.36 -14.12
C GLY A 111 -21.46 -3.60 -13.39
N VAL A 112 -20.62 -4.14 -12.49
CA VAL A 112 -20.94 -5.32 -11.69
C VAL A 112 -20.88 -4.95 -10.21
N GLU A 113 -21.95 -5.29 -9.49
CA GLU A 113 -22.05 -5.13 -8.05
C GLU A 113 -21.51 -6.38 -7.34
N ILE A 114 -20.54 -6.18 -6.44
CA ILE A 114 -19.90 -7.24 -5.67
C ILE A 114 -19.70 -6.76 -4.24
N ASN A 115 -20.10 -7.61 -3.29
CA ASN A 115 -19.83 -7.39 -1.87
C ASN A 115 -18.37 -7.76 -1.55
N LYS A 116 -17.68 -6.82 -0.91
CA LYS A 116 -16.30 -6.97 -0.41
C LYS A 116 -16.34 -7.18 1.10
N GLN A 117 -15.79 -8.30 1.56
CA GLN A 117 -15.52 -8.57 2.98
C GLN A 117 -14.12 -8.07 3.34
#